data_AF-A0A521ZK47-F1
#
_entry.id   AF-A0A521ZK47-F1
#
_cell.length_a   1.000
_cell.length_b   1.000
_cell.length_c   1.000
_cell.angle_alpha   90.00
_cell.angle_beta   90.00
_cell.angle_gamma   90.00
#
_symmetry.space_group_name_H-M   'P 1'
#
loop_
_entity.id
_entity.type
_entity.pdbx_description
1 polymer ?
#
loop_
_entity_poly.entity_id
_entity_poly.type
_entity_poly.pdbx_seq_one_letter_code
_entity_poly.pdbx_strand_id
1 'polypeptide(L)'
;MCVFERQTHWLDSHLTPIAARFDPTNPSSVELHANPMRSGSEGWTRFAPADRVQAVVDALHLLSNRQLRVKVFAAVIEKSQVANNKDIIPLAFEAIAIQFDGYLASLYQNTQNAQRGLVIFDRADFENHVQLLSHQFKHTGHTNGKLRNFAEVPLFIDSKASRLIQMADMIAYWIFRRYEAKDDRGFKMIEPYFHAYGGIKHGFFQNLSTVTAASFQNLPPHKHPFPAPSGLGVVLPQAMPKDD
;
A
#
# COMPACT_ATOMS: atom_id res chain seq x y z
N MET A 1 -1.04 -2.63 1.74
CA MET A 1 0.33 -2.95 2.21
C MET A 1 0.23 -3.82 3.46
N CYS A 2 1.28 -4.54 3.84
CA CYS A 2 1.41 -5.14 5.16
C CYS A 2 2.75 -4.78 5.80
N VAL A 3 2.76 -4.71 7.13
CA VAL A 3 3.92 -4.37 7.96
C VAL A 3 3.83 -5.19 9.24
N PHE A 4 4.96 -5.63 9.79
CA PHE A 4 4.97 -6.32 11.07
C PHE A 4 4.58 -5.35 12.19
N GLU A 5 3.78 -5.79 13.17
CA GLU A 5 3.23 -4.89 14.20
C GLU A 5 4.30 -4.08 14.97
N ARG A 6 5.49 -4.64 15.19
CA ARG A 6 6.59 -3.93 15.87
C ARG A 6 7.29 -2.88 15.00
N GLN A 7 6.92 -2.77 13.73
CA GLN A 7 7.47 -1.80 12.77
C GLN A 7 6.50 -0.65 12.48
N THR A 8 5.29 -0.66 13.03
CA THR A 8 4.26 0.37 12.78
C THR A 8 4.68 1.73 13.31
N HIS A 9 5.20 1.78 14.55
CA HIS A 9 5.76 2.99 15.15
C HIS A 9 6.94 3.55 14.33
N TRP A 10 7.81 2.68 13.82
CA TRP A 10 8.94 3.11 13.00
C TRP A 10 8.48 3.70 11.67
N LEU A 11 7.54 3.05 10.98
CA LEU A 11 6.97 3.60 9.74
C LEU A 11 6.33 4.98 9.98
N ASP A 12 5.58 5.15 11.06
CA ASP A 12 5.00 6.43 11.47
C ASP A 12 6.09 7.49 11.74
N SER A 13 7.14 7.12 12.47
CA SER A 13 8.28 8.00 12.76
C SER A 13 9.05 8.44 11.50
N HIS A 14 9.05 7.63 10.44
CA HIS A 14 9.68 7.97 9.16
C HIS A 14 8.79 8.85 8.28
N LEU A 15 7.47 8.70 8.35
CA LEU A 15 6.52 9.55 7.62
C LEU A 15 6.35 10.94 8.27
N THR A 16 6.55 11.04 9.59
CA THR A 16 6.39 12.29 10.33
C THR A 16 7.32 13.42 9.85
N PRO A 17 8.64 13.21 9.62
CA PRO A 17 9.52 14.21 9.02
C PRO A 17 9.10 14.67 7.61
N ILE A 18 8.49 13.78 6.82
CA ILE A 18 7.99 14.12 5.49
C ILE A 18 6.79 15.08 5.62
N ALA A 19 5.88 14.81 6.56
CA ALA A 19 4.77 15.70 6.88
C ALA A 19 5.26 17.05 7.47
N ALA A 20 6.30 17.02 8.32
CA ALA A 20 6.90 18.19 8.94
C ALA A 20 7.48 19.21 7.95
N ARG A 21 7.75 18.80 6.70
CA ARG A 21 8.11 19.73 5.62
C ARG A 21 7.03 20.80 5.40
N PHE A 22 5.77 20.45 5.60
CA PHE A 22 4.62 21.32 5.31
C PHE A 22 4.09 22.05 6.53
N ASP A 23 4.23 21.43 7.71
CA ASP A 23 3.96 22.06 9.00
C ASP A 23 4.89 21.47 10.07
N PRO A 24 6.03 22.14 10.35
CA PRO A 24 6.96 21.68 11.39
C PRO A 24 6.37 21.76 12.80
N THR A 25 5.38 22.63 13.01
CA THR A 25 4.79 22.88 14.33
C THR A 25 3.72 21.86 14.69
N ASN A 26 3.01 21.34 13.68
CA ASN A 26 2.01 20.31 13.86
C ASN A 26 2.05 19.27 12.71
N PRO A 27 3.11 18.45 12.59
CA PRO A 27 3.24 17.49 11.51
C PRO A 27 2.08 16.49 11.46
N SER A 28 1.56 16.07 12.62
CA SER A 28 0.42 15.16 12.75
C SER A 28 -0.85 15.65 12.07
N SER A 29 -1.03 16.97 11.94
CA SER A 29 -2.20 17.55 11.27
C SER A 29 -2.12 17.52 9.74
N VAL A 30 -0.92 17.31 9.18
CA VAL A 30 -0.69 17.25 7.74
C VAL A 30 -1.01 15.84 7.26
N GLU A 31 -2.11 15.66 6.56
CA GLU A 31 -2.51 14.38 5.98
C GLU A 31 -1.81 14.14 4.62
N LEU A 32 -1.01 13.09 4.51
CA LEU A 32 -0.29 12.73 3.27
C LEU A 32 -1.18 11.92 2.31
N HIS A 33 -2.30 12.52 1.89
CA HIS A 33 -3.24 11.90 0.95
C HIS A 33 -2.82 12.15 -0.51
N ALA A 34 -2.59 11.08 -1.27
CA ALA A 34 -1.90 11.17 -2.55
C ALA A 34 -2.68 11.92 -3.63
N ASN A 35 -4.01 11.77 -3.67
CA ASN A 35 -4.82 12.48 -4.66
C ASN A 35 -4.82 14.00 -4.41
N PRO A 36 -5.12 14.51 -3.20
CA PRO A 36 -4.99 15.93 -2.87
C PRO A 36 -3.60 16.51 -3.10
N MET A 37 -2.54 15.80 -2.72
CA MET A 37 -1.16 16.23 -2.97
C MET A 37 -0.88 16.44 -4.47
N ARG A 38 -1.43 15.56 -5.33
CA ARG A 38 -1.21 15.62 -6.79
C ARG A 38 -2.12 16.63 -7.49
N SER A 39 -3.40 16.74 -7.10
CA SER A 39 -4.34 17.70 -7.68
C SER A 39 -4.15 19.12 -7.14
N GLY A 40 -3.56 19.24 -5.95
CA GLY A 40 -3.54 20.49 -5.18
C GLY A 40 -4.84 20.79 -4.45
N SER A 41 -5.74 19.83 -4.24
CA SER A 41 -6.97 20.05 -3.47
C SER A 41 -6.75 20.00 -1.95
N GLU A 42 -7.80 20.27 -1.16
CA GLU A 42 -7.78 20.12 0.31
C GLU A 42 -6.63 20.86 1.01
N GLY A 43 -6.37 22.09 0.56
CA GLY A 43 -5.32 22.94 1.13
C GLY A 43 -3.90 22.66 0.62
N TRP A 44 -3.73 21.74 -0.35
CA TRP A 44 -2.44 21.49 -0.98
C TRP A 44 -2.07 22.52 -2.06
N THR A 45 -2.96 23.43 -2.46
CA THR A 45 -2.67 24.53 -3.42
C THR A 45 -1.60 25.49 -2.92
N ARG A 46 -1.45 25.65 -1.59
CA ARG A 46 -0.48 26.57 -0.98
C ARG A 46 0.97 26.08 -1.02
N PHE A 47 1.20 24.80 -1.33
CA PHE A 47 2.54 24.21 -1.40
C PHE A 47 2.98 24.04 -2.85
N ALA A 48 4.28 24.22 -3.12
CA ALA A 48 4.79 24.14 -4.47
C ALA A 48 4.61 22.72 -5.04
N PRO A 49 4.31 22.57 -6.35
CA PRO A 49 4.21 21.25 -6.98
C PRO A 49 5.42 20.35 -6.74
N ALA A 50 6.63 20.92 -6.75
CA ALA A 50 7.86 20.18 -6.50
C ALA A 50 7.91 19.58 -5.08
N ASP A 51 7.53 20.33 -4.05
CA ASP A 51 7.56 19.86 -2.65
C ASP A 51 6.59 18.70 -2.42
N ARG A 52 5.39 18.80 -3.02
CA ARG A 52 4.35 17.76 -2.97
C ARG A 52 4.82 16.47 -3.65
N VAL A 53 5.42 16.60 -4.84
CA VAL A 53 6.01 15.45 -5.55
C VAL A 53 7.16 14.84 -4.75
N GLN A 54 8.02 15.66 -4.15
CA GLN A 54 9.12 15.15 -3.34
C GLN A 54 8.61 14.39 -2.12
N ALA A 55 7.55 14.86 -1.45
CA ALA A 55 6.95 14.13 -0.33
C ALA A 55 6.36 12.77 -0.73
N VAL A 56 5.73 12.69 -1.92
CA VAL A 56 5.29 11.41 -2.49
C VAL A 56 6.48 10.47 -2.71
N VAL A 57 7.57 10.97 -3.30
CA VAL A 57 8.77 10.17 -3.56
C VAL A 57 9.39 9.67 -2.26
N ASP A 58 9.58 10.56 -1.28
CA ASP A 58 10.19 10.21 0.00
C ASP A 58 9.38 9.13 0.73
N ALA A 59 8.04 9.26 0.71
CA ALA A 59 7.18 8.30 1.37
C ALA A 59 7.13 6.94 0.66
N LEU A 60 7.02 6.92 -0.68
CA LEU A 60 7.12 5.67 -1.45
C LEU A 60 8.50 5.02 -1.31
N HIS A 61 9.55 5.82 -1.15
CA HIS A 61 10.91 5.31 -0.94
C HIS A 61 11.06 4.55 0.38
N LEU A 62 10.20 4.77 1.39
CA LEU A 62 10.20 3.99 2.63
C LEU A 62 9.96 2.49 2.41
N LEU A 63 9.35 2.09 1.29
CA LEU A 63 9.25 0.68 0.91
C LEU A 63 10.62 0.00 0.77
N SER A 64 11.65 0.77 0.42
CA SER A 64 13.04 0.29 0.30
C SER A 64 13.73 0.04 1.64
N ASN A 65 13.15 0.53 2.74
CA ASN A 65 13.73 0.35 4.07
C ASN A 65 13.59 -1.12 4.52
N ARG A 66 14.72 -1.82 4.54
CA ARG A 66 14.80 -3.24 4.91
C ARG A 66 14.40 -3.54 6.36
N GLN A 67 14.49 -2.57 7.26
CA GLN A 67 14.07 -2.74 8.66
C GLN A 67 12.55 -2.79 8.79
N LEU A 68 11.84 -1.93 8.03
CA LEU A 68 10.38 -1.88 8.05
C LEU A 68 9.74 -3.14 7.46
N ARG A 69 10.45 -3.84 6.55
CA ARG A 69 10.03 -5.10 5.92
C ARG A 69 8.62 -5.03 5.30
N VAL A 70 8.23 -3.85 4.82
CA VAL A 70 6.93 -3.63 4.19
C VAL A 70 6.77 -4.54 2.97
N LYS A 71 5.57 -5.11 2.80
CA LYS A 71 5.18 -5.84 1.59
C LYS A 71 3.92 -5.22 1.02
N VAL A 72 3.78 -5.31 -0.28
CA VAL A 72 2.61 -4.83 -1.00
C VAL A 72 1.78 -6.01 -1.48
N PHE A 73 0.48 -5.94 -1.18
CA PHE A 73 -0.56 -6.77 -1.74
C PHE A 73 -1.53 -5.82 -2.42
N ALA A 74 -1.82 -6.04 -3.70
CA ALA A 74 -2.72 -5.20 -4.48
C ALA A 74 -3.52 -6.03 -5.48
N ALA A 75 -4.76 -5.58 -5.71
CA ALA A 75 -5.65 -6.10 -6.74
C ALA A 75 -6.00 -4.97 -7.71
N VAL A 76 -5.82 -5.21 -9.00
CA VAL A 76 -6.23 -4.28 -10.07
C VAL A 76 -7.31 -4.97 -10.88
N ILE A 77 -8.50 -4.38 -10.92
CA ILE A 77 -9.68 -4.96 -11.55
C ILE A 77 -10.21 -3.96 -12.57
N GLU A 78 -10.22 -4.36 -13.84
CA GLU A 78 -10.89 -3.63 -14.90
C GLU A 78 -12.39 -3.87 -14.78
N LYS A 79 -13.19 -2.81 -14.64
CA LYS A 79 -14.64 -2.90 -14.41
C LYS A 79 -15.37 -3.70 -15.50
N SER A 80 -14.89 -3.62 -16.76
CA SER A 80 -15.46 -4.35 -17.89
C SER A 80 -15.34 -5.87 -17.77
N GLN A 81 -14.42 -6.36 -16.92
CA GLN A 81 -14.15 -7.78 -16.71
C GLN A 81 -14.99 -8.39 -15.58
N VAL A 82 -15.91 -7.61 -14.99
CA VAL A 82 -16.79 -8.05 -13.90
C VAL A 82 -18.23 -7.80 -14.32
N ALA A 83 -19.06 -8.86 -14.28
CA ALA A 83 -20.45 -8.79 -14.74
C ALA A 83 -21.30 -7.79 -13.93
N ASN A 84 -21.03 -7.64 -12.63
CA ASN A 84 -21.75 -6.76 -11.74
C ASN A 84 -20.77 -5.93 -10.90
N ASN A 85 -20.93 -4.60 -10.94
CA ASN A 85 -20.06 -3.67 -10.20
C ASN A 85 -20.03 -3.92 -8.68
N LYS A 86 -21.10 -4.51 -8.13
CA LYS A 86 -21.17 -4.86 -6.69
C LYS A 86 -20.16 -5.93 -6.30
N ASP A 87 -19.68 -6.73 -7.25
CA ASP A 87 -18.75 -7.85 -7.00
C ASP A 87 -17.27 -7.42 -7.05
N ILE A 88 -16.98 -6.19 -7.47
CA ILE A 88 -15.61 -5.68 -7.59
C ILE A 88 -14.90 -5.60 -6.22
N ILE A 89 -15.58 -5.06 -5.20
CA ILE A 89 -15.02 -4.95 -3.85
C ILE A 89 -14.82 -6.34 -3.21
N PRO A 90 -15.81 -7.26 -3.25
CA PRO A 90 -15.61 -8.65 -2.85
C PRO A 90 -14.41 -9.31 -3.51
N LEU A 91 -14.31 -9.21 -4.85
CA LEU A 91 -13.22 -9.79 -5.62
C LEU A 91 -11.86 -9.22 -5.21
N ALA A 92 -11.76 -7.90 -5.04
CA ALA A 92 -10.52 -7.25 -4.60
C ALA A 92 -10.11 -7.70 -3.20
N PHE A 93 -11.07 -7.76 -2.27
CA PHE A 93 -10.82 -8.18 -0.90
C PHE A 93 -10.38 -9.65 -0.85
N GLU A 94 -11.11 -10.55 -1.52
CA GLU A 94 -10.76 -11.98 -1.57
C GLU A 94 -9.36 -12.18 -2.19
N ALA A 95 -9.06 -11.52 -3.30
CA ALA A 95 -7.75 -11.60 -3.95
C ALA A 95 -6.60 -11.17 -3.02
N ILE A 96 -6.77 -10.11 -2.24
CA ILE A 96 -5.76 -9.65 -1.28
C ILE A 96 -5.70 -10.58 -0.06
N ALA A 97 -6.85 -11.00 0.47
CA ALA A 97 -6.95 -11.80 1.68
C ALA A 97 -6.32 -13.19 1.49
N ILE A 98 -6.56 -13.86 0.36
CA ILE A 98 -5.96 -15.16 0.03
C ILE A 98 -4.44 -15.05 -0.02
N GLN A 99 -3.89 -14.04 -0.70
CA GLN A 99 -2.45 -13.88 -0.85
C GLN A 99 -1.78 -13.56 0.50
N PHE A 100 -2.43 -12.76 1.34
CA PHE A 100 -1.93 -12.46 2.68
C PHE A 100 -2.02 -13.66 3.63
N ASP A 101 -3.10 -14.43 3.58
CA ASP A 101 -3.25 -15.68 4.35
C ASP A 101 -2.16 -16.70 3.95
N GLY A 102 -1.94 -16.86 2.64
CA GLY A 102 -0.87 -17.71 2.10
C GLY A 102 0.52 -17.25 2.51
N TYR A 103 0.77 -15.93 2.56
CA TYR A 103 2.01 -15.37 3.10
C TYR A 103 2.23 -15.78 4.55
N LEU A 104 1.22 -15.66 5.42
CA LEU A 104 1.33 -16.03 6.83
C LEU A 104 1.54 -17.55 7.01
N ALA A 105 0.84 -18.37 6.21
CA ALA A 105 1.05 -19.82 6.19
C ALA A 105 2.49 -20.18 5.79
N SER A 106 3.01 -19.55 4.73
CA SER A 106 4.39 -19.74 4.27
C SER A 106 5.41 -19.26 5.32
N LEU A 107 5.14 -18.13 5.98
CA LEU A 107 5.99 -17.61 7.06
C LEU A 107 6.10 -18.62 8.21
N TYR A 108 4.97 -19.20 8.63
CA TYR A 108 4.96 -20.24 9.66
C TYR A 108 5.72 -21.49 9.20
N GLN A 109 5.44 -22.00 8.00
CA GLN A 109 6.11 -23.20 7.48
C GLN A 109 7.64 -23.03 7.41
N ASN A 110 8.11 -21.86 6.96
CA ASN A 110 9.53 -21.61 6.71
C ASN A 110 10.31 -21.16 7.96
N THR A 111 9.66 -20.53 8.93
CA THR A 111 10.35 -19.89 10.07
C THR A 111 9.80 -20.28 11.43
N GLN A 112 8.75 -21.11 11.48
CA GLN A 112 7.99 -21.45 12.69
C GLN A 112 7.40 -20.23 13.41
N ASN A 113 7.22 -19.13 12.69
CA ASN A 113 6.64 -17.91 13.22
C ASN A 113 5.11 -17.91 13.08
N ALA A 114 4.40 -18.14 14.20
CA ALA A 114 2.94 -18.30 14.26
C ALA A 114 2.16 -16.97 14.31
N GLN A 115 2.67 -15.93 13.65
CA GLN A 115 2.00 -14.62 13.57
C GLN A 115 0.62 -14.71 12.91
N ARG A 116 -0.31 -13.92 13.44
CA ARG A 116 -1.63 -13.69 12.84
C ARG A 116 -1.70 -12.29 12.26
N GLY A 117 -2.51 -12.13 11.23
CA GLY A 117 -2.71 -10.88 10.52
C GLY A 117 -3.89 -10.07 11.02
N LEU A 118 -3.75 -8.75 11.00
CA LEU A 118 -4.85 -7.81 11.20
C LEU A 118 -5.05 -7.00 9.91
N VAL A 119 -6.30 -6.81 9.50
CA VAL A 119 -6.64 -5.97 8.35
C VAL A 119 -7.24 -4.68 8.87
N ILE A 120 -6.70 -3.56 8.41
CA ILE A 120 -7.17 -2.23 8.75
C ILE A 120 -7.50 -1.52 7.43
N PHE A 121 -8.71 -0.98 7.34
CA PHE A 121 -9.20 -0.18 6.23
C PHE A 121 -9.34 1.28 6.65
N ASP A 122 -9.24 2.16 5.66
CA ASP A 122 -9.82 3.49 5.78
C ASP A 122 -11.35 3.40 5.85
N ARG A 123 -11.98 4.37 6.49
CA ARG A 123 -13.44 4.44 6.57
C ARG A 123 -14.02 4.51 5.15
N ALA A 124 -14.94 3.61 4.83
CA ALA A 124 -15.53 3.54 3.50
C ALA A 124 -16.99 3.08 3.55
N ASP A 125 -17.79 3.50 2.57
CA ASP A 125 -19.23 3.18 2.48
C ASP A 125 -19.53 1.67 2.33
N PHE A 126 -18.51 0.86 2.03
CA PHE A 126 -18.63 -0.58 1.86
C PHE A 126 -18.21 -1.40 3.10
N GLU A 127 -18.03 -0.75 4.26
CA GLU A 127 -17.63 -1.37 5.53
C GLU A 127 -18.49 -2.60 5.88
N ASN A 128 -19.82 -2.44 5.92
CA ASN A 128 -20.74 -3.54 6.23
C ASN A 128 -20.57 -4.74 5.28
N HIS A 129 -20.26 -4.47 4.02
CA HIS A 129 -20.07 -5.50 3.01
C HIS A 129 -18.76 -6.27 3.25
N VAL A 130 -17.67 -5.57 3.55
CA VAL A 130 -16.37 -6.19 3.87
C VAL A 130 -16.42 -6.98 5.18
N GLN A 131 -17.14 -6.49 6.19
CA GLN A 131 -17.34 -7.22 7.44
C GLN A 131 -18.13 -8.53 7.20
N LEU A 132 -19.22 -8.47 6.43
CA LEU A 132 -20.00 -9.65 6.06
C LEU A 132 -19.16 -10.68 5.31
N LEU A 133 -18.38 -10.24 4.31
CA LEU A 133 -17.46 -11.10 3.57
C LEU A 133 -16.43 -11.75 4.48
N SER A 134 -15.83 -10.98 5.39
CA SER A 134 -14.85 -11.54 6.32
C SER A 134 -15.47 -12.58 7.25
N HIS A 135 -16.71 -12.39 7.69
CA HIS A 135 -17.41 -13.37 8.51
C HIS A 135 -17.68 -14.66 7.71
N GLN A 136 -18.16 -14.53 6.47
CA GLN A 136 -18.38 -15.67 5.57
C GLN A 136 -17.06 -16.43 5.28
N PHE A 137 -15.97 -15.72 5.00
CA PHE A 137 -14.68 -16.37 4.74
C PHE A 137 -14.08 -17.08 5.95
N LYS A 138 -14.35 -16.59 7.17
CA LYS A 138 -13.93 -17.26 8.42
C LYS A 138 -14.77 -18.50 8.73
N HIS A 139 -16.10 -18.40 8.62
CA HIS A 139 -17.01 -19.43 9.16
C HIS A 139 -17.46 -20.46 8.13
N THR A 140 -17.94 -20.01 6.97
CA THR A 140 -18.53 -20.89 5.95
C THR A 140 -17.48 -21.45 4.98
N GLY A 141 -16.37 -20.73 4.77
CA GLY A 141 -15.39 -21.07 3.73
C GLY A 141 -15.91 -20.79 2.32
N HIS A 142 -15.01 -20.81 1.34
CA HIS A 142 -15.28 -20.59 -0.08
C HIS A 142 -14.62 -21.69 -0.93
N THR A 143 -14.86 -21.69 -2.23
CA THR A 143 -14.38 -22.71 -3.19
C THR A 143 -12.86 -22.94 -3.14
N ASN A 144 -12.09 -21.96 -2.65
CA ASN A 144 -10.64 -22.00 -2.51
C ASN A 144 -10.12 -22.19 -1.06
N GLY A 145 -11.00 -22.44 -0.07
CA GLY A 145 -10.61 -22.77 1.30
C GLY A 145 -11.26 -21.91 2.40
N LYS A 146 -10.66 -21.93 3.59
CA LYS A 146 -11.00 -21.04 4.73
C LYS A 146 -9.81 -20.13 5.01
N LEU A 147 -10.05 -18.85 5.28
CA LEU A 147 -9.02 -17.94 5.80
C LEU A 147 -8.71 -18.35 7.25
N ARG A 148 -7.45 -18.69 7.55
CA ARG A 148 -7.06 -19.28 8.84
C ARG A 148 -6.13 -18.40 9.66
N ASN A 149 -5.51 -17.40 9.05
CA ASN A 149 -4.38 -16.68 9.64
C ASN A 149 -4.72 -15.25 10.07
N PHE A 150 -5.99 -14.83 10.01
CA PHE A 150 -6.44 -13.55 10.54
C PHE A 150 -6.74 -13.64 12.05
N ALA A 151 -6.30 -12.62 12.80
CA ALA A 151 -6.53 -12.52 14.24
C ALA A 151 -7.96 -12.05 14.55
N GLU A 152 -8.49 -11.12 13.75
CA GLU A 152 -9.78 -10.46 14.00
C GLU A 152 -10.49 -10.13 12.67
N VAL A 153 -11.76 -9.73 12.73
CA VAL A 153 -12.47 -9.11 11.60
C VAL A 153 -11.76 -7.81 11.18
N PRO A 154 -11.92 -7.36 9.92
CA PRO A 154 -11.34 -6.10 9.48
C PRO A 154 -11.78 -4.93 10.35
N LEU A 155 -10.81 -4.08 10.70
CA LEU A 155 -11.03 -2.84 11.46
C LEU A 155 -11.07 -1.64 10.50
N PHE A 156 -11.83 -0.62 10.85
CA PHE A 156 -11.98 0.60 10.06
C PHE A 156 -11.57 1.79 10.91
N ILE A 157 -10.67 2.63 10.39
CA ILE A 157 -10.18 3.81 11.09
C ILE A 157 -10.18 5.01 10.16
N ASP A 158 -10.16 6.20 10.76
CA ASP A 158 -10.04 7.46 10.01
C ASP A 158 -8.61 7.61 9.45
N SER A 159 -8.46 7.91 8.16
CA SER A 159 -7.16 8.14 7.50
C SER A 159 -6.29 9.17 8.22
N LYS A 160 -6.89 10.19 8.85
CA LYS A 160 -6.17 11.21 9.62
C LYS A 160 -5.54 10.66 10.90
N ALA A 161 -6.08 9.57 11.42
CA ALA A 161 -5.59 8.94 12.64
C ALA A 161 -4.41 8.00 12.41
N SER A 162 -4.02 7.70 11.16
CA SER A 162 -2.99 6.68 10.89
C SER A 162 -2.14 6.96 9.65
N ARG A 163 -0.83 7.14 9.88
CA ARG A 163 0.17 7.17 8.82
C ARG A 163 0.24 5.89 8.00
N LEU A 164 -0.14 4.76 8.60
CA LEU A 164 -0.19 3.50 7.87
C LEU A 164 -1.29 3.53 6.80
N ILE A 165 -2.46 4.08 7.13
CA ILE A 165 -3.55 4.24 6.15
C ILE A 165 -3.14 5.22 5.05
N GLN A 166 -2.49 6.33 5.39
CA GLN A 166 -1.99 7.29 4.40
C GLN A 166 -0.93 6.67 3.46
N MET A 167 -0.02 5.84 3.99
CA MET A 167 0.92 5.08 3.16
C MET A 167 0.20 4.07 2.25
N ALA A 168 -0.83 3.39 2.77
CA ALA A 168 -1.64 2.46 1.98
C ALA A 168 -2.43 3.18 0.87
N ASP A 169 -3.04 4.33 1.15
CA ASP A 169 -3.69 5.21 0.17
C ASP A 169 -2.70 5.59 -0.94
N MET A 170 -1.51 6.05 -0.56
CA MET A 170 -0.52 6.48 -1.54
C MET A 170 -0.04 5.34 -2.45
N ILE A 171 0.15 4.14 -1.91
CA ILE A 171 0.45 2.96 -2.71
C ILE A 171 -0.71 2.66 -3.67
N ALA A 172 -1.95 2.62 -3.17
CA ALA A 172 -3.13 2.31 -3.98
C ALA A 172 -3.33 3.35 -5.10
N TYR A 173 -3.18 4.63 -4.78
CA TYR A 173 -3.29 5.74 -5.71
C TYR A 173 -2.28 5.64 -6.85
N TRP A 174 -1.00 5.40 -6.54
CA TRP A 174 0.03 5.31 -7.58
C TRP A 174 -0.04 4.03 -8.41
N ILE A 175 -0.59 2.94 -7.85
CA ILE A 175 -0.99 1.78 -8.65
C ILE A 175 -2.13 2.17 -9.60
N PHE A 176 -3.19 2.80 -9.09
CA PHE A 176 -4.33 3.24 -9.90
C PHE A 176 -3.91 4.18 -11.04
N ARG A 177 -3.03 5.15 -10.77
CA ARG A 177 -2.54 6.12 -11.76
C ARG A 177 -1.80 5.49 -12.94
N ARG A 178 -1.14 4.34 -12.74
CA ARG A 178 -0.57 3.56 -13.85
C ARG A 178 -1.67 3.15 -14.83
N TYR A 179 -2.78 2.63 -14.34
CA TYR A 179 -3.85 2.09 -15.18
C TYR A 179 -4.73 3.20 -15.76
N GLU A 180 -5.04 4.22 -14.97
CA GLU A 180 -5.97 5.28 -15.39
C GLU A 180 -5.31 6.32 -16.29
N ALA A 181 -4.09 6.73 -15.96
CA ALA A 181 -3.42 7.87 -16.60
C ALA A 181 -2.14 7.49 -17.34
N LYS A 182 -1.83 6.19 -17.45
CA LYS A 182 -0.55 5.68 -17.99
C LYS A 182 0.67 6.29 -17.29
N ASP A 183 0.50 6.70 -16.03
CA ASP A 183 1.53 7.32 -15.20
C ASP A 183 2.13 6.26 -14.27
N ASP A 184 3.24 5.67 -14.70
CA ASP A 184 3.86 4.55 -14.01
C ASP A 184 4.99 4.94 -13.04
N ARG A 185 5.20 6.25 -12.80
CA ARG A 185 6.30 6.75 -11.97
C ARG A 185 6.28 6.18 -10.56
N GLY A 186 5.13 6.27 -9.88
CA GLY A 186 4.95 5.69 -8.55
C GLY A 186 4.87 4.16 -8.59
N PHE A 187 4.25 3.57 -9.60
CA PHE A 187 4.19 2.11 -9.74
C PHE A 187 5.58 1.48 -9.82
N LYS A 188 6.51 2.07 -10.58
CA LYS A 188 7.91 1.60 -10.66
C LYS A 188 8.62 1.58 -9.31
N MET A 189 8.28 2.51 -8.41
CA MET A 189 8.79 2.50 -7.03
C MET A 189 8.13 1.42 -6.16
N ILE A 190 6.88 1.05 -6.45
CA ILE A 190 6.10 0.10 -5.64
C ILE A 190 6.36 -1.35 -6.07
N GLU A 191 6.51 -1.59 -7.37
CA GLU A 191 6.56 -2.91 -7.98
C GLU A 191 7.57 -3.89 -7.35
N PRO A 192 8.80 -3.48 -6.98
CA PRO A 192 9.76 -4.38 -6.35
C PRO A 192 9.30 -4.94 -5.00
N TYR A 193 8.31 -4.30 -4.37
CA TYR A 193 7.84 -4.63 -3.01
C TYR A 193 6.53 -5.41 -3.00
N PHE A 194 5.99 -5.77 -4.17
CA PHE A 194 4.93 -6.77 -4.22
C PHE A 194 5.42 -8.07 -3.60
N HIS A 195 4.60 -8.68 -2.75
CA HIS A 195 4.97 -9.93 -2.10
C HIS A 195 5.31 -11.00 -3.16
N ALA A 196 6.45 -11.65 -3.00
CA ALA A 196 6.89 -12.74 -3.85
C ALA A 196 7.40 -13.89 -2.99
N TYR A 197 7.20 -15.11 -3.48
CA TYR A 197 7.68 -16.35 -2.89
C TYR A 197 7.99 -17.35 -4.01
N GLY A 198 9.07 -18.13 -3.88
CA GLY A 198 9.47 -19.09 -4.91
C GLY A 198 9.75 -18.49 -6.30
N GLY A 199 10.14 -17.21 -6.37
CA GLY A 199 10.35 -16.48 -7.63
C GLY A 199 9.08 -16.00 -8.32
N ILE A 200 7.90 -16.26 -7.75
CA ILE A 200 6.60 -15.84 -8.30
C ILE A 200 6.06 -14.65 -7.49
N LYS A 201 5.56 -13.62 -8.19
CA LYS A 201 4.91 -12.45 -7.60
C LYS A 201 3.47 -12.81 -7.22
N HIS A 202 3.24 -13.02 -5.93
CA HIS A 202 1.95 -13.40 -5.36
C HIS A 202 1.11 -12.19 -4.90
N GLY A 203 1.77 -11.12 -4.46
CA GLY A 203 1.14 -9.91 -3.93
C GLY A 203 0.53 -8.98 -4.99
N PHE A 204 0.39 -9.43 -6.25
CA PHE A 204 -0.16 -8.60 -7.31
C PHE A 204 -1.17 -9.37 -8.16
N PHE A 205 -2.45 -9.15 -7.89
CA PHE A 205 -3.56 -9.71 -8.64
C PHE A 205 -4.04 -8.73 -9.71
N GLN A 206 -4.28 -9.24 -10.92
CA GLN A 206 -4.79 -8.47 -12.04
C GLN A 206 -5.97 -9.22 -12.68
N ASN A 207 -7.11 -8.56 -12.76
CA ASN A 207 -8.24 -8.97 -13.59
C ASN A 207 -8.44 -7.91 -14.68
N LEU A 208 -7.68 -8.06 -15.77
CA LEU A 208 -7.62 -7.12 -16.88
C LEU A 208 -7.92 -7.86 -18.18
N SER A 209 -8.53 -7.19 -19.16
CA SER A 209 -8.61 -7.73 -20.51
C SER A 209 -7.19 -7.88 -21.11
N THR A 210 -7.03 -8.82 -22.05
CA THR A 210 -5.75 -9.01 -22.76
C THR A 210 -5.27 -7.72 -23.43
N VAL A 211 -6.20 -6.93 -23.97
CA VAL A 211 -5.92 -5.65 -24.64
C VAL A 211 -5.38 -4.63 -23.64
N THR A 212 -6.07 -4.47 -22.51
CA THR A 212 -5.65 -3.58 -21.42
C THR A 212 -4.26 -3.96 -20.92
N ALA A 213 -4.03 -5.25 -20.64
CA ALA A 213 -2.74 -5.76 -20.17
C ALA A 213 -1.59 -5.46 -21.16
N ALA A 214 -1.81 -5.70 -22.46
CA ALA A 214 -0.83 -5.42 -23.50
C ALA A 214 -0.45 -3.93 -23.59
N SER A 215 -1.41 -3.02 -23.33
CA SER A 215 -1.18 -1.58 -23.40
C SER A 215 -0.16 -1.03 -22.39
N PHE A 216 0.16 -1.80 -21.34
CA PHE A 216 1.07 -1.39 -20.26
C PHE A 216 2.47 -2.05 -20.32
N GLN A 217 2.75 -2.87 -21.32
CA GLN A 217 4.06 -3.55 -21.44
C GLN A 217 5.17 -2.57 -21.85
N ASN A 218 4.85 -1.56 -22.67
CA ASN A 218 5.83 -0.63 -23.26
C ASN A 218 5.42 0.84 -23.09
N LEU A 219 5.16 1.26 -21.85
CA LEU A 219 4.88 2.67 -21.58
C LEU A 219 6.13 3.53 -21.85
N PRO A 220 6.02 4.65 -22.60
CA PRO A 220 7.13 5.56 -22.78
C PRO A 220 7.53 6.22 -21.44
N PRO A 221 8.79 6.65 -21.28
CA PRO A 221 9.19 7.43 -20.11
C PRO A 221 8.30 8.65 -19.92
N HIS A 222 7.86 8.89 -18.69
CA HIS A 222 7.03 10.05 -18.38
C HIS A 222 7.83 11.36 -18.56
N LYS A 223 7.23 12.37 -19.20
CA LYS A 223 7.86 13.68 -19.51
C LYS A 223 8.49 14.37 -18.28
N HIS A 224 7.87 14.18 -17.12
CA HIS A 224 8.32 14.72 -15.85
C HIS A 224 8.67 13.56 -14.91
N PRO A 225 9.91 13.05 -14.91
CA PRO A 225 10.30 11.98 -14.00
C PRO A 225 10.19 12.43 -12.54
N PHE A 226 10.03 11.47 -11.64
CA PHE A 226 10.15 11.78 -10.21
C PHE A 226 11.58 12.20 -9.86
N PRO A 227 11.76 13.14 -8.93
CA PRO A 227 13.07 13.46 -8.39
C PRO A 227 13.64 12.26 -7.62
N ALA A 228 14.94 12.32 -7.30
CA ALA A 228 15.53 11.38 -6.35
C ALA A 228 14.93 11.57 -4.95
N PRO A 229 14.87 10.52 -4.11
CA PRO A 229 14.51 10.66 -2.71
C PRO A 229 15.45 11.64 -2.01
N SER A 230 14.90 12.51 -1.16
CA SER A 230 15.65 13.57 -0.48
C SER A 230 16.43 13.08 0.75
N GLY A 231 16.20 11.83 1.16
CA GLY A 231 16.75 11.26 2.40
C GLY A 231 15.91 11.58 3.65
N LEU A 232 14.89 12.43 3.54
CA LEU A 232 13.91 12.62 4.63
C LEU A 232 13.16 11.32 4.90
N GLY A 233 13.07 10.96 6.18
CA GLY A 233 12.47 9.69 6.60
C GLY A 233 13.39 8.48 6.41
N VAL A 234 14.64 8.63 5.98
CA VAL A 234 15.64 7.54 6.00
C VAL A 234 16.48 7.69 7.27
N VAL A 235 16.53 6.65 8.11
CA VAL A 235 17.61 6.55 9.11
C VAL A 235 18.86 6.21 8.32
N LEU A 236 19.77 7.18 8.16
CA LEU A 236 21.16 6.87 7.81
C LEU A 236 21.62 5.80 8.81
N PRO A 237 22.33 4.73 8.38
CA PRO A 237 22.98 3.85 9.33
C PRO A 237 23.74 4.74 10.31
N GLN A 238 23.49 4.61 11.61
CA GLN A 238 24.36 5.25 12.59
C GLN A 238 25.78 4.87 12.17
N ALA A 239 26.62 5.86 11.90
CA ALA A 239 28.03 5.61 11.68
C ALA A 239 28.48 4.78 12.87
N MET A 240 28.94 3.55 12.60
CA MET A 240 29.52 2.74 13.67
C MET A 240 30.57 3.63 14.35
N PRO A 241 30.59 3.70 15.69
CA PRO A 241 31.68 4.37 16.37
C PRO A 241 32.96 3.79 15.78
N LYS A 242 33.85 4.66 15.31
CA LYS A 242 35.22 4.22 15.08
C LYS A 242 35.71 3.79 16.46
N ASP A 243 35.98 2.50 16.60
CA ASP A 243 36.74 2.02 17.74
C ASP A 243 38.10 2.73 17.67
N ASP A 244 38.31 3.65 18.62
CA ASP A 244 39.62 4.20 18.97
C ASP A 244 40.34 3.22 19.91
#